data_AF-A0A2M7E8H0-F1
#
_entry.id   AF-A0A2M7E8H0-F1
#
_cell.length_a   1.000
_cell.length_b   1.000
_cell.length_c   1.000
_cell.angle_alpha   90.00
_cell.angle_beta   90.00
_cell.angle_gamma   90.00
#
_symmetry.space_group_name_H-M   'P 1'
#
loop_
_entity.id
_entity.type
_entity.pdbx_description
1 polymer ?
#
loop_
_entity_poly.entity_id
_entity_poly.type
_entity_poly.pdbx_seq_one_letter_code
_entity_poly.pdbx_strand_id
1 'polypeptide(L)'
;MKEEYKELREDVLDEEKVIEEALERLSKVVNKFDAHKEDYSTEPAMGTYLMNFYNGIENILKRITKEYYLTMPKGESWHKELLALSFNPPSGKIAVFNQNIVERLHPYRNFRHRFISGYGFQLKGVLFFNLKFPPELCINKVVRLF
;
A
#
# COMPACT_ATOMS: atom_id res chain seq x y z
N MET A 1 22.65 -14.77 6.04
CA MET A 1 21.41 -14.21 5.47
C MET A 1 21.19 -12.73 5.79
N LYS A 2 21.47 -12.22 7.00
CA LYS A 2 21.10 -10.83 7.36
C LYS A 2 21.89 -9.70 6.69
N GLU A 3 23.19 -9.88 6.41
CA GLU A 3 24.01 -8.79 5.87
C GLU A 3 23.71 -8.49 4.39
N GLU A 4 23.37 -9.51 3.61
CA GLU A 4 23.12 -9.39 2.16
C GLU A 4 21.90 -8.51 1.82
N TYR A 5 20.92 -8.44 2.72
CA TYR A 5 19.69 -7.65 2.53
C TYR A 5 19.60 -6.46 3.48
N LYS A 6 20.73 -6.00 4.02
CA LYS A 6 20.77 -4.88 4.95
C LYS A 6 20.22 -3.59 4.33
N GLU A 7 20.66 -3.24 3.13
CA GLU A 7 20.19 -2.06 2.40
C GLU A 7 18.69 -2.16 2.10
N LEU A 8 18.23 -3.31 1.58
CA LEU A 8 16.81 -3.58 1.35
C LEU A 8 15.98 -3.39 2.64
N ARG A 9 16.51 -3.83 3.78
CA ARG A 9 15.83 -3.70 5.08
C ARG A 9 15.72 -2.24 5.50
N GLU A 10 16.77 -1.45 5.34
CA GLU A 10 16.77 -0.01 5.62
C GLU A 10 15.78 0.73 4.72
N ASP A 11 15.79 0.43 3.43
CA ASP A 11 14.84 0.98 2.46
C ASP A 11 13.38 0.67 2.78
N VAL A 12 13.09 -0.57 3.20
CA VAL A 12 11.73 -0.98 3.61
C VAL A 12 11.31 -0.24 4.88
N LEU A 13 12.21 -0.07 5.84
CA LEU A 13 11.94 0.67 7.08
C LEU A 13 11.68 2.15 6.82
N ASP A 14 12.40 2.76 5.88
CA ASP A 14 12.16 4.17 5.54
C ASP A 14 10.83 4.35 4.80
N GLU A 15 10.45 3.44 3.91
CA GLU A 15 9.13 3.48 3.29
C GLU A 15 8.01 3.21 4.32
N GLU A 16 8.23 2.33 5.31
CA GLU A 16 7.28 2.08 6.41
C GLU A 16 6.96 3.38 7.18
N LYS A 17 7.98 4.18 7.54
CA LYS A 17 7.78 5.48 8.21
C LYS A 17 6.92 6.43 7.37
N VAL A 18 7.15 6.48 6.06
CA VAL A 18 6.37 7.33 5.14
C VAL A 18 4.91 6.87 5.08
N ILE A 19 4.68 5.56 5.05
CA ILE A 19 3.33 4.97 5.09
C ILE A 19 2.63 5.31 6.41
N GLU A 20 3.32 5.18 7.54
CA GLU A 20 2.81 5.53 8.88
C GLU A 20 2.40 7.01 8.94
N GLU A 21 3.24 7.92 8.44
CA GLU A 21 2.92 9.34 8.39
C GLU A 21 1.68 9.62 7.51
N ALA A 22 1.58 8.95 6.36
CA ALA A 22 0.40 9.08 5.49
C ALA A 22 -0.89 8.62 6.19
N LEU A 23 -0.83 7.52 6.95
CA LEU A 23 -1.96 7.01 7.73
C LEU A 23 -2.33 7.93 8.89
N GLU A 24 -1.34 8.51 9.58
CA GLU A 24 -1.57 9.47 10.65
C GLU A 24 -2.28 10.73 10.12
N ARG A 25 -1.80 11.27 8.99
CA ARG A 25 -2.42 12.42 8.31
C ARG A 25 -3.83 12.08 7.84
N LEU A 26 -4.05 10.89 7.27
CA LEU A 26 -5.38 10.43 6.89
C LEU A 26 -6.33 10.39 8.09
N SER A 27 -5.90 9.83 9.22
CA SER A 27 -6.71 9.78 10.45
C SER A 27 -7.13 11.18 10.92
N LYS A 28 -6.20 12.12 10.94
CA LYS A 28 -6.46 13.54 11.30
C LYS A 28 -7.48 14.20 10.38
N VAL A 29 -7.45 13.88 9.09
CA VAL A 29 -8.35 14.44 8.07
C VAL A 29 -9.74 13.82 8.18
N VAL A 30 -9.82 12.50 8.35
CA VAL A 30 -11.11 11.79 8.50
C VAL A 30 -11.84 12.23 9.77
N ASN A 31 -11.14 12.52 10.86
CA ASN A 31 -11.77 13.04 12.08
C ASN A 31 -12.44 14.42 11.89
N LYS A 32 -12.10 15.14 10.81
CA LYS A 32 -12.71 16.43 10.46
C LYS A 32 -13.78 16.30 9.37
N PHE A 33 -13.91 15.13 8.77
CA PHE A 33 -14.82 14.89 7.66
C PHE A 33 -16.27 14.82 8.15
N ASP A 34 -17.13 15.64 7.54
CA ASP A 34 -18.56 15.65 7.78
C ASP A 34 -19.29 15.13 6.54
N ALA A 35 -19.75 13.88 6.60
CA ALA A 35 -20.40 13.20 5.47
C ALA A 35 -21.73 13.86 5.05
N HIS A 36 -22.26 14.80 5.84
CA HIS A 36 -23.49 15.53 5.55
C HIS A 36 -23.26 16.86 4.83
N LYS A 37 -22.00 17.21 4.53
CA LYS A 37 -21.64 18.45 3.84
C LYS A 37 -20.82 18.15 2.59
N GLU A 38 -20.99 19.00 1.57
CA GLU A 38 -20.07 19.01 0.43
C GLU A 38 -18.70 19.50 0.91
N ASP A 39 -17.69 18.63 0.78
CA ASP A 39 -16.34 18.93 1.23
C ASP A 39 -15.32 18.76 0.10
N TYR A 40 -15.15 19.84 -0.65
CA TYR A 40 -14.22 19.94 -1.77
C TYR A 40 -12.73 19.93 -1.36
N SER A 41 -12.42 19.88 -0.06
CA SER A 41 -11.06 19.97 0.47
C SER A 41 -10.60 18.70 1.17
N THR A 42 -11.45 18.14 2.03
CA THR A 42 -11.15 16.97 2.86
C THR A 42 -11.27 15.67 2.05
N GLU A 43 -12.27 15.52 1.17
CA GLU A 43 -12.40 14.30 0.36
C GLU A 43 -11.18 14.08 -0.57
N PRO A 44 -10.69 15.09 -1.32
CA PRO A 44 -9.48 14.93 -2.14
C PRO A 44 -8.22 14.68 -1.29
N ALA A 45 -8.13 15.30 -0.10
CA ALA A 45 -7.02 15.07 0.82
C ALA A 45 -7.02 13.62 1.32
N MET A 46 -8.18 13.08 1.73
CA MET A 46 -8.34 11.67 2.11
C MET A 46 -7.94 10.74 0.97
N GLY A 47 -8.39 11.03 -0.26
CA GLY A 47 -8.01 10.29 -1.47
C GLY A 47 -6.51 10.25 -1.69
N THR A 48 -5.85 11.38 -1.50
CA THR A 48 -4.41 11.52 -1.65
C THR A 48 -3.65 10.70 -0.62
N TYR A 49 -4.02 10.76 0.66
CA TYR A 49 -3.32 9.98 1.70
C TYR A 49 -3.56 8.47 1.54
N LEU A 50 -4.76 8.06 1.13
CA LEU A 50 -5.08 6.67 0.84
C LEU A 50 -4.30 6.14 -0.37
N MET A 51 -4.15 6.96 -1.41
CA MET A 51 -3.29 6.65 -2.55
C MET A 51 -1.82 6.53 -2.11
N ASN A 52 -1.32 7.46 -1.29
CA ASN A 52 0.05 7.44 -0.79
C ASN A 52 0.35 6.19 0.04
N PHE A 53 -0.60 5.78 0.90
CA PHE A 53 -0.50 4.51 1.63
C PHE A 53 -0.25 3.33 0.68
N TYR A 54 -1.06 3.17 -0.36
CA TYR A 54 -0.91 2.03 -1.27
C TYR A 54 0.32 2.17 -2.19
N ASN A 55 0.70 3.39 -2.58
CA ASN A 55 1.95 3.65 -3.30
C ASN A 55 3.16 3.16 -2.51
N GLY A 56 3.20 3.43 -1.19
CA GLY A 56 4.28 2.95 -0.33
C GLY A 56 4.34 1.43 -0.27
N ILE A 57 3.20 0.75 -0.15
CA ILE A 57 3.13 -0.72 -0.23
C ILE A 57 3.68 -1.22 -1.57
N GLU A 58 3.29 -0.62 -2.70
CA GLU A 58 3.85 -1.00 -4.00
C GLU A 58 5.37 -0.76 -4.09
N ASN A 59 5.88 0.31 -3.49
CA ASN A 59 7.31 0.60 -3.47
C ASN A 59 8.09 -0.45 -2.68
N ILE A 60 7.62 -0.84 -1.49
CA ILE A 60 8.16 -1.96 -0.73
C ILE A 60 8.18 -3.23 -1.59
N LEU A 61 7.04 -3.57 -2.21
CA LEU A 61 6.93 -4.78 -3.03
C LEU A 61 7.86 -4.75 -4.25
N LYS A 62 8.08 -3.60 -4.89
CA LYS A 62 9.05 -3.46 -5.99
C LYS A 62 10.46 -3.80 -5.53
N ARG A 63 10.91 -3.23 -4.41
CA ARG A 63 12.26 -3.44 -3.87
C ARG A 63 12.47 -4.91 -3.51
N ILE A 64 11.53 -5.50 -2.78
CA ILE A 64 11.55 -6.94 -2.46
C ILE A 64 11.57 -7.79 -3.72
N THR A 65 10.71 -7.47 -4.70
CA THR A 65 10.61 -8.26 -5.92
C THR A 65 11.92 -8.23 -6.70
N LYS A 66 12.54 -7.05 -6.81
CA LYS A 66 13.81 -6.85 -7.49
C LYS A 66 15.00 -7.49 -6.77
N GLU A 67 15.12 -7.29 -5.46
CA GLU A 67 16.35 -7.58 -4.70
C GLU A 67 16.29 -8.91 -3.96
N TYR A 68 15.11 -9.27 -3.42
CA TYR A 68 14.93 -10.55 -2.74
C TYR A 68 14.40 -11.63 -3.66
N TYR A 69 13.32 -11.37 -4.41
CA TYR A 69 12.75 -12.36 -5.33
C TYR A 69 13.51 -12.47 -6.65
N LEU A 70 14.40 -11.52 -6.94
CA LEU A 70 15.25 -11.50 -8.14
C LEU A 70 14.44 -11.63 -9.44
N THR A 71 13.24 -11.04 -9.46
CA THR A 71 12.33 -11.04 -10.60
C THR A 71 11.68 -9.67 -10.73
N MET A 72 11.17 -9.32 -11.91
CA MET A 72 10.37 -8.11 -12.09
C MET A 72 9.27 -8.35 -13.13
N PRO A 73 8.00 -8.20 -12.73
CA PRO A 73 6.86 -8.16 -13.64
C PRO A 73 7.02 -7.12 -14.75
N LYS A 74 6.52 -7.42 -15.95
CA LYS A 74 6.58 -6.53 -17.13
C LYS A 74 5.18 -6.30 -17.70
N GLY A 75 5.02 -5.24 -18.49
CA GLY A 75 3.74 -4.91 -19.14
C GLY A 75 2.74 -4.22 -18.21
N GLU A 76 1.57 -3.85 -18.71
CA GLU A 76 0.60 -2.98 -18.01
C GLU A 76 0.01 -3.58 -16.73
N SER A 77 0.09 -4.90 -16.55
CA SER A 77 -0.40 -5.63 -15.38
C SER A 77 0.60 -5.74 -14.23
N TRP A 78 1.81 -5.19 -14.36
CA TRP A 78 2.90 -5.39 -13.40
C TRP A 78 2.49 -5.11 -11.93
N HIS A 79 1.65 -4.11 -11.71
CA HIS A 79 1.13 -3.75 -10.39
C HIS A 79 0.29 -4.87 -9.73
N LYS A 80 -0.45 -5.68 -10.51
CA LYS A 80 -1.19 -6.84 -10.01
C LYS A 80 -0.23 -7.95 -9.58
N GLU A 81 0.78 -8.16 -10.41
CA GLU A 81 1.75 -9.24 -10.25
C GLU A 81 2.64 -9.01 -9.02
N LEU A 82 3.01 -7.77 -8.68
CA LEU A 82 3.74 -7.49 -7.44
C LEU A 82 2.98 -7.96 -6.19
N LEU A 83 1.68 -7.69 -6.12
CA LEU A 83 0.87 -8.11 -4.98
C LEU A 83 0.72 -9.63 -4.95
N ALA A 84 0.58 -10.29 -6.10
CA ALA A 84 0.55 -11.74 -6.19
C ALA A 84 1.88 -12.39 -5.71
N LEU A 85 3.03 -11.84 -6.14
CA LEU A 85 4.36 -12.31 -5.73
C LEU A 85 4.60 -12.18 -4.23
N SER A 86 3.98 -11.18 -3.59
CA SER A 86 4.07 -11.01 -2.12
C SER A 86 3.48 -12.18 -1.34
N PHE A 87 2.51 -12.91 -1.92
CA PHE A 87 1.89 -14.09 -1.32
C PHE A 87 2.45 -15.40 -1.87
N ASN A 88 2.73 -15.46 -3.17
CA ASN A 88 3.27 -16.65 -3.84
C ASN A 88 4.60 -16.32 -4.53
N PRO A 89 5.72 -16.27 -3.77
CA PRO A 89 7.01 -15.88 -4.30
C PRO A 89 7.70 -17.02 -5.08
N PRO A 90 8.82 -16.74 -5.77
CA PRO A 90 9.63 -17.79 -6.39
C PRO A 90 10.11 -18.86 -5.40
N SER A 91 10.39 -20.06 -5.92
CA SER A 91 10.86 -21.19 -5.11
C SER A 91 12.10 -20.82 -4.28
N GLY A 92 12.11 -21.23 -3.01
CA GLY A 92 13.18 -20.92 -2.06
C GLY A 92 13.11 -19.52 -1.43
N LYS A 93 12.09 -18.72 -1.76
CA LYS A 93 11.84 -17.40 -1.13
C LYS A 93 10.64 -17.46 -0.19
N ILE A 94 10.63 -16.58 0.82
CA ILE A 94 9.56 -16.53 1.81
C ILE A 94 8.49 -15.52 1.38
N ALA A 95 7.22 -15.90 1.54
CA ALA A 95 6.09 -15.01 1.29
C ALA A 95 6.08 -13.88 2.32
N VAL A 96 5.94 -12.66 1.84
CA VAL A 96 5.95 -11.45 2.67
C VAL A 96 4.57 -11.20 3.28
N PHE A 97 3.51 -11.49 2.52
CA PHE A 97 2.13 -11.40 2.97
C PHE A 97 1.44 -12.76 2.91
N ASN A 98 0.46 -12.94 3.79
CA ASN A 98 -0.49 -14.03 3.68
C ASN A 98 -1.70 -13.61 2.82
N GLN A 99 -2.52 -14.58 2.45
CA GLN A 99 -3.72 -14.38 1.62
C GLN A 99 -4.65 -13.30 2.19
N ASN A 100 -4.86 -13.28 3.51
CA ASN A 100 -5.73 -12.31 4.16
C ASN A 100 -5.24 -10.86 3.98
N ILE A 101 -3.94 -10.61 4.06
CA ILE A 101 -3.36 -9.28 3.83
C ILE A 101 -3.52 -8.89 2.36
N VAL A 102 -3.24 -9.80 1.43
CA VAL A 102 -3.41 -9.53 -0.02
C VAL A 102 -4.85 -9.18 -0.37
N GLU A 103 -5.82 -9.92 0.16
CA GLU A 103 -7.25 -9.65 -0.03
C GLU A 103 -7.66 -8.28 0.50
N ARG A 104 -7.12 -7.88 1.66
CA ARG A 104 -7.33 -6.55 2.23
C ARG A 104 -6.68 -5.44 1.40
N LEU A 105 -5.59 -5.71 0.70
CA LEU A 105 -4.87 -4.74 -0.15
C LEU A 105 -5.52 -4.52 -1.53
N HIS A 106 -6.28 -5.50 -2.04
CA HIS A 106 -6.95 -5.39 -3.35
C HIS A 106 -7.85 -4.15 -3.51
N PRO A 107 -8.73 -3.81 -2.54
CA PRO A 107 -9.53 -2.59 -2.60
C PRO A 107 -8.70 -1.31 -2.73
N TYR A 108 -7.58 -1.20 -2.00
CA TYR A 108 -6.69 -0.03 -2.07
C TYR A 108 -5.97 0.07 -3.41
N ARG A 109 -5.54 -1.07 -3.98
CA ARG A 109 -4.99 -1.12 -5.33
C ARG A 109 -5.98 -0.59 -6.37
N ASN A 110 -7.22 -1.09 -6.29
CA ASN A 110 -8.29 -0.69 -7.20
C ASN A 110 -8.70 0.77 -6.99
N PHE A 111 -8.65 1.26 -5.75
CA PHE A 111 -8.83 2.67 -5.43
C PHE A 111 -7.77 3.53 -6.12
N ARG A 112 -6.47 3.24 -5.91
CA ARG A 112 -5.36 3.97 -6.53
C ARG A 112 -5.51 4.07 -8.05
N HIS A 113 -5.79 2.94 -8.70
CA HIS A 113 -5.95 2.91 -10.16
C HIS A 113 -7.09 3.86 -10.60
N ARG A 114 -8.23 3.81 -9.92
CA ARG A 114 -9.37 4.70 -10.23
C ARG A 114 -9.10 6.16 -9.88
N PHE A 115 -8.43 6.44 -8.76
CA PHE A 115 -8.11 7.79 -8.32
C PHE A 115 -7.14 8.49 -9.28
N ILE A 116 -6.14 7.77 -9.79
CA ILE A 116 -5.18 8.29 -10.76
C ILE A 116 -5.81 8.43 -12.15
N SER A 117 -6.66 7.48 -12.59
CA SER A 117 -7.22 7.47 -13.95
C SER A 117 -8.49 8.31 -14.14
N GLY A 118 -9.25 8.58 -13.08
CA GLY A 118 -10.67 8.97 -13.21
C GLY A 118 -11.07 10.33 -12.64
N TYR A 119 -10.11 11.21 -12.35
CA TYR A 119 -10.30 12.44 -11.58
C TYR A 119 -10.74 12.18 -10.14
N GLY A 120 -9.83 12.41 -9.18
CA GLY A 120 -10.06 12.16 -7.76
C GLY A 120 -11.34 12.78 -7.14
N PHE A 121 -11.93 13.80 -7.79
CA PHE A 121 -13.21 14.41 -7.39
C PHE A 121 -14.46 13.56 -7.68
N GLN A 122 -14.37 12.54 -8.55
CA GLN A 122 -15.50 11.66 -8.86
C GLN A 122 -15.67 10.52 -7.85
N LEU A 123 -14.68 10.30 -6.97
CA LEU A 123 -14.76 9.29 -5.93
C LEU A 123 -15.49 9.85 -4.71
N LYS A 124 -16.78 9.49 -4.57
CA LYS A 124 -17.61 9.90 -3.44
C LYS A 124 -17.03 9.43 -2.10
N GLY A 125 -17.17 10.25 -1.05
CA GLY A 125 -16.81 9.99 0.35
C GLY A 125 -17.15 8.57 0.88
N VAL A 126 -18.22 7.97 0.37
CA VAL A 126 -18.72 6.63 0.74
C VAL A 126 -17.70 5.50 0.49
N LEU A 127 -16.75 5.66 -0.44
CA LEU A 127 -15.71 4.65 -0.64
C LEU A 127 -14.71 4.57 0.53
N PHE A 128 -14.49 5.69 1.23
CA PHE A 128 -13.49 5.77 2.31
C PHE A 128 -13.91 5.02 3.55
N PHE A 129 -15.22 5.01 3.88
CA PHE A 129 -15.74 4.28 5.05
C PHE A 129 -15.82 2.76 4.82
N ASN A 130 -15.99 2.33 3.57
CA ASN A 130 -16.00 0.91 3.22
C ASN A 130 -14.60 0.29 3.22
N LEU A 131 -13.57 1.11 2.99
CA LEU A 131 -12.19 0.74 3.27
C LEU A 131 -11.98 0.85 4.78
N LYS A 132 -12.36 -0.20 5.53
CA LYS A 132 -11.99 -0.32 6.95
C LYS A 132 -10.51 0.03 7.06
N PHE A 133 -10.18 1.19 7.63
CA PHE A 133 -8.80 1.68 7.85
C PHE A 133 -7.91 0.48 8.15
N PRO A 134 -6.75 0.28 7.50
CA PRO A 134 -6.00 -0.95 7.72
C PRO A 134 -5.55 -0.98 9.20
N PRO A 135 -6.15 -1.80 10.10
CA PRO A 135 -5.75 -1.85 11.50
C PRO A 135 -4.37 -2.51 11.58
N GLU A 136 -3.30 -1.76 11.37
CA GLU A 136 -1.93 -2.29 11.45
C GLU A 136 -1.69 -3.33 10.34
N LEU A 137 -1.43 -2.86 9.11
CA LEU A 137 -0.78 -3.74 8.15
C LEU A 137 0.57 -4.09 8.77
N CYS A 138 0.77 -5.34 9.19
CA CYS A 138 1.97 -5.80 9.88
C CYS A 138 3.20 -5.75 8.94
N ILE A 139 3.69 -4.55 8.58
CA ILE A 139 4.97 -4.36 7.89
C ILE A 139 6.12 -4.90 8.75
N ASN A 140 5.92 -4.90 10.08
CA ASN A 140 6.70 -5.65 11.07
C ASN A 140 7.02 -7.13 10.72
N LYS A 141 6.24 -7.81 9.86
CA LYS A 141 6.61 -9.15 9.36
C LYS A 141 7.61 -9.11 8.22
N VAL A 142 7.53 -8.12 7.32
CA VAL A 142 8.44 -7.94 6.18
C VAL A 142 9.88 -7.75 6.68
N VAL A 143 10.04 -6.88 7.67
CA VAL A 143 11.32 -6.53 8.28
C VAL A 143 11.89 -7.66 9.17
N ARG A 144 11.09 -8.67 9.53
CA ARG A 144 11.54 -9.88 10.25
C ARG A 144 12.01 -10.99 9.33
N LEU A 145 11.73 -10.90 8.02
CA LEU A 145 12.21 -11.85 7.01
C LEU A 145 13.66 -11.58 6.59
N PHE A 146 14.18 -10.39 6.92
CA PHE A 146 15.53 -9.89 6.64
C PHE A 146 16.27 -9.57 7.95
#